data_AF-A0AAQ4FH00-F1
#
_entry.id   AF-A0AAQ4FH00-F1
#
_cell.length_a   1.000
_cell.length_b   1.000
_cell.length_c   1.000
_cell.angle_alpha   90.00
_cell.angle_beta   90.00
_cell.angle_gamma   90.00
#
_symmetry.space_group_name_H-M   'P 1'
#
loop_
_entity.id
_entity.type
_entity.pdbx_description
1 polymer ?
#
loop_
_entity_poly.entity_id
_entity_poly.type
_entity_poly.pdbx_seq_one_letter_code
_entity_poly.pdbx_strand_id
1 'polypeptide(L)' 'MLSFEKHLGDGELADVEIEADFHQFPGHRGSFKAHRMILALQNDIFKTMLYGPFPKEDRVVITDLHPDGVLGLLR' A
#
# COMPACT_ATOMS: atom_id res chain seq x y z
N MET A 1 1.34 22.80 8.15
CA MET A 1 1.22 21.68 7.19
C MET A 1 1.87 20.47 7.84
N LEU A 2 1.11 19.44 8.20
CA LEU A 2 1.66 18.21 8.78
C LEU A 2 2.45 17.49 7.68
N SER A 3 3.78 17.46 7.77
CA SER A 3 4.62 16.74 6.80
C SER A 3 4.64 15.27 7.18
N PHE A 4 3.72 14.50 6.60
CA PHE A 4 3.66 13.04 6.74
C PHE A 4 4.78 12.33 5.96
N GLU A 5 5.47 13.05 5.07
CA GLU A 5 6.56 12.58 4.21
C GLU A 5 7.71 11.94 5.00
N LYS A 6 7.99 12.44 6.21
CA LYS A 6 9.06 11.88 7.07
C LYS A 6 8.75 10.46 7.54
N HIS A 7 7.48 10.12 7.78
CA HIS A 7 7.09 8.81 8.32
C HIS A 7 6.87 7.76 7.22
N LEU A 8 6.66 8.19 5.98
CA LEU A 8 6.47 7.33 4.80
C LEU A 8 7.71 6.47 4.48
N GLY A 9 8.92 6.96 4.74
CA GLY A 9 10.16 6.26 4.38
C GLY A 9 10.61 5.19 5.38
N ASP A 10 10.43 5.43 6.68
CA ASP A 10 11.01 4.61 7.75
C ASP A 10 10.06 3.52 8.28
N GLY A 11 8.82 3.49 7.79
CA GLY A 11 7.78 2.56 8.26
C GLY A 11 7.28 2.85 9.68
N GLU A 12 7.64 4.00 10.24
CA GLU A 12 7.16 4.48 11.54
C GLU A 12 5.65 4.75 11.47
N LEU A 13 4.87 4.23 12.41
CA LEU A 13 3.40 4.32 12.46
C LEU A 13 2.66 3.68 11.27
N ALA A 14 3.33 2.84 10.47
CA ALA A 14 2.66 2.08 9.43
C ALA A 14 1.61 1.14 10.03
N ASP A 15 0.40 1.17 9.49
CA ASP A 15 -0.78 0.43 9.95
C ASP A 15 -1.39 -0.47 8.86
N VAL A 16 -0.68 -0.61 7.73
CA VAL A 16 -0.99 -1.56 6.66
C VAL A 16 0.27 -2.01 5.95
N GLU A 17 0.29 -3.28 5.53
CA GLU A 17 1.31 -3.87 4.67
C GLU A 17 0.73 -4.13 3.28
N ILE A 18 1.35 -3.57 2.24
CA ILE A 18 1.00 -3.80 0.84
C ILE A 18 1.98 -4.80 0.27
N GLU A 19 1.48 -5.91 -0.23
CA GLU A 19 2.28 -6.92 -0.90
C GLU A 19 2.00 -6.92 -2.40
N ALA A 20 3.07 -6.90 -3.19
CA ALA A 20 3.03 -7.19 -4.60
C ALA A 20 3.38 -8.67 -4.81
N ASP A 21 2.42 -9.48 -5.27
CA ASP A 21 2.65 -10.87 -5.67
C ASP A 21 2.28 -11.04 -7.15
N PHE A 22 3.17 -10.56 -8.02
CA PHE A 22 2.92 -10.56 -9.46
C PHE A 22 3.07 -11.98 -10.02
N HIS A 23 1.97 -12.74 -10.03
CA HIS A 23 1.96 -14.16 -10.37
C HIS A 23 2.49 -14.49 -11.77
N GLN A 24 2.49 -13.51 -12.69
CA GLN A 24 3.04 -13.69 -14.04
C GLN A 24 4.57 -13.85 -14.05
N PHE A 25 5.28 -13.43 -12.99
CA PHE A 25 6.73 -13.56 -12.86
C PHE A 25 7.14 -14.08 -11.48
N PRO A 26 7.16 -15.43 -11.30
CA PRO A 26 7.57 -16.05 -10.05
C PRO A 26 8.92 -15.51 -9.57
N GLY A 27 8.99 -15.07 -8.31
CA GLY A 27 10.19 -14.49 -7.70
C GLY A 27 10.22 -12.96 -7.62
N HIS A 28 9.28 -12.26 -8.25
CA HIS A 28 9.18 -10.80 -8.21
C HIS A 28 8.10 -10.39 -7.20
N ARG A 29 8.42 -10.56 -5.92
CA ARG A 29 7.57 -10.17 -4.79
C ARG A 29 8.14 -8.95 -4.08
N GLY A 30 7.26 -8.08 -3.59
CA GLY A 30 7.62 -6.94 -2.76
C GLY A 30 6.67 -6.78 -1.60
N SER A 31 7.19 -6.35 -0.44
CA SER A 31 6.36 -5.93 0.69
C SER A 31 6.71 -4.49 1.07
N PHE A 32 5.68 -3.69 1.29
CA PHE A 32 5.78 -2.26 1.55
C PHE A 32 4.91 -1.91 2.76
N LYS A 33 5.54 -1.38 3.82
CA LYS A 33 4.81 -0.78 4.94
C LYS A 33 4.29 0.59 4.54
N ALA A 34 3.03 0.87 4.85
CA ALA A 34 2.37 2.12 4.49
C ALA A 34 1.37 2.58 5.55
N HIS A 35 0.76 3.74 5.29
CA HIS A 35 -0.22 4.37 6.17
C HIS A 35 -1.59 4.42 5.47
N ARG A 36 -2.59 3.73 6.02
CA ARG A 36 -3.94 3.62 5.43
C ARG A 36 -4.54 4.98 5.11
N MET A 37 -4.39 5.93 6.03
CA MET A 37 -4.92 7.28 5.90
C MET A 37 -4.28 8.02 4.72
N ILE A 38 -2.96 7.89 4.53
CA ILE A 38 -2.25 8.58 3.44
C ILE A 38 -2.65 7.99 2.09
N LEU A 39 -2.65 6.65 1.99
CA LEU A 39 -3.10 5.96 0.78
C LEU A 39 -4.53 6.33 0.38
N ALA A 40 -5.44 6.40 1.35
CA ALA A 40 -6.83 6.77 1.11
C ALA A 40 -7.01 8.25 0.71
N LEU A 41 -6.13 9.15 1.16
CA LEU A 41 -6.16 10.55 0.73
C LEU A 41 -5.64 10.74 -0.70
N GLN A 42 -4.70 9.89 -1.13
CA GLN A 42 -4.04 10.00 -2.44
C GLN A 42 -4.75 9.21 -3.55
N ASN A 43 -5.51 8.17 -3.20
CA ASN A 43 -6.08 7.24 -4.19
C ASN A 43 -7.44 6.68 -3.74
N ASP A 44 -8.47 6.90 -4.55
CA ASP A 44 -9.84 6.48 -4.25
C ASP A 44 -10.04 4.95 -4.21
N ILE A 45 -9.19 4.18 -4.90
CA ILE A 45 -9.20 2.70 -4.80
C ILE A 45 -8.73 2.30 -3.41
N PHE A 46 -7.62 2.84 -2.93
CA PHE A 46 -7.15 2.59 -1.56
C PHE A 46 -8.17 3.09 -0.53
N LYS A 47 -8.79 4.24 -0.74
CA LYS A 47 -9.87 4.74 0.13
C LYS A 47 -11.04 3.76 0.21
N THR A 48 -11.50 3.29 -0.94
CA THR A 48 -12.63 2.35 -1.04
C THR A 48 -12.29 1.01 -0.41
N MET A 49 -11.09 0.51 -0.64
CA MET A 49 -10.63 -0.77 -0.10
C MET A 49 -10.43 -0.72 1.43
N LEU A 50 -9.86 0.36 1.96
CA LEU A 50 -9.47 0.46 3.38
C LEU A 50 -10.56 1.01 4.29
N TYR A 51 -11.44 1.87 3.75
CA TYR A 51 -12.51 2.55 4.51
C TYR A 51 -13.92 2.27 3.98
N GLY A 52 -14.04 1.52 2.89
CA GLY A 52 -15.34 1.04 2.39
C GLY A 52 -15.92 -0.10 3.23
N PRO A 53 -17.03 -0.70 2.78
CA PRO A 53 -17.76 -1.73 3.52
C PRO A 53 -17.11 -3.12 3.42
N PHE A 54 -15.79 -3.20 3.30
CA PHE A 54 -15.04 -4.44 3.20
C PHE A 54 -14.45 -4.84 4.56
N PRO A 55 -14.15 -6.13 4.79
CA PRO A 55 -13.38 -6.55 5.95
C PRO A 55 -12.09 -5.74 6.07
N LYS A 56 -11.80 -5.24 7.27
CA LYS A 56 -10.55 -4.54 7.53
C LYS A 56 -9.44 -5.55 7.65
N GLU A 57 -8.53 -5.52 6.69
CA GLU A 57 -7.31 -6.32 6.70
C GLU A 57 -6.11 -5.39 6.88
N ASP A 58 -5.15 -5.81 7.70
CA ASP A 58 -3.90 -5.08 7.90
C ASP A 58 -2.86 -5.41 6.81
N ARG A 59 -3.27 -6.25 5.85
CA ARG A 59 -2.51 -6.66 4.67
C ARG A 59 -3.36 -6.52 3.42
N VAL A 60 -2.78 -6.00 2.35
CA VAL A 60 -3.40 -5.91 1.03
C VAL A 60 -2.49 -6.58 0.02
N VAL A 61 -3.02 -7.52 -0.76
CA VAL A 61 -2.26 -8.21 -1.81
C VAL A 61 -2.66 -7.68 -3.18
N ILE A 62 -1.68 -7.19 -3.93
CA ILE A 62 -1.83 -6.73 -5.32
C ILE A 62 -1.17 -7.77 -6.21
N THR A 63 -1.98 -8.46 -7.00
CA THR A 63 -1.54 -9.57 -7.88
C THR A 63 -1.24 -9.14 -9.31
N ASP A 64 -1.70 -7.95 -9.69
CA ASP A 64 -1.77 -7.53 -11.10
C ASP A 64 -0.66 -6.53 -11.47
N LEU A 65 0.18 -6.13 -10.51
CA LEU A 65 1.27 -5.17 -10.70
C LEU A 65 2.61 -5.71 -10.21
N HIS A 66 3.66 -5.44 -10.98
CA HIS A 66 5.05 -5.63 -10.56
C HIS A 66 5.36 -4.78 -9.30
N PRO A 67 6.23 -5.24 -8.38
CA PRO A 67 6.61 -4.47 -7.19
C PRO A 67 6.99 -3.01 -7.46
N ASP A 68 7.71 -2.73 -8.54
CA ASP A 68 8.07 -1.35 -8.91
C ASP A 68 6.86 -0.49 -9.29
N GLY A 69 5.86 -1.09 -9.93
CA GLY A 69 4.60 -0.42 -10.26
C GLY A 69 3.79 -0.12 -9.00
N VAL A 70 3.75 -1.07 -8.05
CA VAL A 70 3.14 -0.85 -6.74
C VAL A 70 3.86 0.27 -5.99
N LEU A 71 5.19 0.26 -5.95
CA LEU A 71 5.97 1.32 -5.31
C LEU A 71 5.68 2.71 -5.90
N GLY A 72 5.37 2.79 -7.20
CA GLY A 72 4.93 4.03 -7.85
C GLY A 72 3.54 4.52 -7.40
N LEU A 73 2.66 3.62 -6.94
CA LEU A 73 1.34 3.96 -6.38
C LEU A 73 1.39 4.38 -4.90
N LEU A 74 2.46 4.01 -4.20
CA LEU A 74 2.64 4.29 -2.77
C LEU A 74 3.42 5.57 -2.49
N ARG A 75 3.88 6.29 -3.53
CA ARG A 75 4.70 7.50 -3.44
C ARG A 75 3.93 8.75 -3.84
#